data_AF-A0A8S0IN75-F1
#
_entry.id   AF-A0A8S0IN75-F1
#
_cell.length_a   1.000
_cell.length_b   1.000
_cell.length_c   1.000
_cell.angle_alpha   90.00
_cell.angle_beta   90.00
_cell.angle_gamma   90.00
#
_symmetry.space_group_name_H-M   'P 1'
#
loop_
_entity.id
_entity.type
_entity.pdbx_description
1 polymer ?
#
loop_
_entity_poly.entity_id
_entity_poly.type
_entity_poly.pdbx_seq_one_letter_code
_entity_poly.pdbx_strand_id
1 'polypeptide(L)'
;MEVSDNKISVPGFEKFSTVQDILEQNKILINEINTNHGLRTPEALARNVVLIRELNNNTAKVVELYKDISASFEDLGKEGEGRQSGPTPPSAD
;
A
#
# COMPACT_ATOMS: atom_id res chain seq x y z
N MET A 1 -24.54 -28.95 3.85
CA MET A 1 -24.23 -28.00 2.77
C MET A 1 -23.13 -27.11 3.31
N GLU A 2 -21.88 -27.50 3.09
CA GLU A 2 -20.73 -26.69 3.50
C GLU A 2 -20.64 -25.51 2.54
N VAL A 3 -21.10 -24.35 3.02
CA VAL A 3 -20.70 -23.06 2.44
C VAL A 3 -19.21 -22.92 2.75
N SER A 4 -18.39 -23.39 1.82
CA SER A 4 -16.97 -23.07 1.83
C SER A 4 -16.89 -21.57 1.62
N ASP A 5 -16.52 -20.84 2.67
CA ASP A 5 -16.14 -19.43 2.59
C ASP A 5 -14.98 -19.33 1.62
N ASN A 6 -15.30 -19.15 0.34
CA ASN A 6 -14.34 -18.91 -0.71
C ASN A 6 -13.88 -17.45 -0.56
N LYS A 7 -13.15 -17.18 0.53
CA LYS A 7 -12.49 -15.90 0.77
C LYS A 7 -11.44 -15.76 -0.31
N ILE A 8 -11.81 -15.06 -1.38
CA ILE A 8 -10.87 -14.64 -2.41
C ILE A 8 -9.85 -13.75 -1.70
N SER A 9 -8.72 -14.34 -1.32
CA SER A 9 -7.58 -13.59 -0.81
C SER A 9 -6.91 -12.95 -2.01
N VAL A 10 -7.20 -11.67 -2.22
CA VAL A 10 -6.53 -10.89 -3.27
C VAL A 10 -5.10 -10.63 -2.81
N PRO A 11 -4.07 -10.99 -3.60
CA PRO A 11 -2.69 -10.67 -3.30
C PRO A 11 -2.53 -9.17 -3.00
N GLY A 12 -1.88 -8.84 -1.88
CA GLY A 12 -1.65 -7.45 -1.47
C GLY A 12 -2.77 -6.77 -0.66
N PHE A 13 -3.91 -7.44 -0.38
CA PHE A 13 -5.01 -6.84 0.40
C PHE A 13 -4.60 -6.37 1.80
N GLU A 14 -3.82 -7.17 2.55
CA GLU A 14 -3.34 -6.79 3.89
C GLU A 14 -2.42 -5.55 3.86
N LYS A 15 -1.69 -5.36 2.76
CA LYS A 15 -0.83 -4.19 2.56
C LYS A 15 -1.65 -2.91 2.38
N PHE A 16 -2.86 -3.00 1.81
CA PHE A 16 -3.77 -1.85 1.71
C PHE A 16 -4.24 -1.35 3.07
N SER A 17 -4.62 -2.26 3.99
CA SER A 17 -4.98 -1.85 5.36
C SER A 17 -3.81 -1.12 6.03
N THR A 18 -2.60 -1.66 5.87
CA THR A 18 -1.38 -1.04 6.41
C THR A 18 -1.15 0.37 5.83
N VAL A 19 -1.36 0.56 4.52
CA VAL A 19 -1.26 1.89 3.89
C VAL A 19 -2.29 2.84 4.49
N GLN A 20 -3.55 2.41 4.68
CA GLN A 20 -4.59 3.24 5.28
C GLN A 20 -4.23 3.70 6.69
N ASP A 21 -3.72 2.78 7.53
CA ASP A 21 -3.30 3.10 8.90
C ASP A 21 -2.18 4.16 8.91
N ILE A 22 -1.19 4.03 8.01
CA ILE A 22 -0.10 5.00 7.89
C ILE A 22 -0.62 6.37 7.42
N LEU A 23 -1.57 6.41 6.49
CA LEU A 23 -2.14 7.66 5.99
C LEU A 23 -3.00 8.37 7.05
N GLU A 24 -3.73 7.63 7.89
CA GLU A 24 -4.44 8.22 9.02
C GLU A 24 -3.44 8.78 10.07
N GLN A 25 -2.32 8.09 10.32
CA GLN A 25 -1.24 8.63 11.14
C GLN A 25 -0.66 9.92 10.54
N ASN A 26 -0.43 9.97 9.22
CA ASN A 26 0.04 11.19 8.55
C ASN A 26 -0.90 12.37 8.76
N LYS A 27 -2.22 12.14 8.73
CA LYS A 27 -3.21 13.18 9.00
C LYS A 27 -3.11 13.72 10.42
N ILE A 28 -2.89 12.86 11.42
CA ILE A 28 -2.64 13.26 12.80
C ILE A 28 -1.35 14.09 12.90
N LEU A 29 -0.26 13.62 12.32
CA LEU A 29 1.03 14.32 12.30
C LEU A 29 0.92 15.71 11.67
N ILE A 30 0.23 15.83 10.53
CA ILE A 30 0.02 17.12 9.85
C ILE A 30 -0.78 18.08 10.73
N ASN A 31 -1.83 17.61 11.40
CA ASN A 31 -2.60 18.44 12.32
C ASN A 31 -1.76 18.95 13.49
N GLU A 32 -0.90 18.10 14.06
CA GLU A 32 0.02 18.52 15.13
C GLU A 32 1.08 19.50 14.62
N ILE A 33 1.64 19.26 13.43
CA ILE A 33 2.59 20.18 12.78
C ILE A 33 1.96 21.56 12.61
N ASN A 34 0.73 21.62 12.11
CA ASN A 34 -0.02 22.87 11.93
C ASN A 34 -0.29 23.57 13.27
N THR A 35 -0.66 22.82 14.30
CA THR A 35 -0.88 23.35 15.66
C THR A 35 0.39 23.99 16.21
N ASN A 36 1.51 23.27 16.16
CA ASN A 36 2.81 23.77 16.59
C ASN A 36 3.24 25.00 15.77
N HIS A 37 2.95 25.04 14.47
CA HIS A 37 3.23 26.20 13.61
C HIS A 37 2.41 27.44 14.02
N GLY A 38 1.16 27.24 14.44
CA GLY A 38 0.30 28.30 14.97
C GLY A 38 0.78 28.86 16.31
N LEU A 39 1.36 28.01 17.17
CA LEU A 39 1.93 28.43 18.46
C LEU A 39 3.16 29.32 18.32
N ARG A 40 3.97 29.12 17.26
CA ARG A 40 5.18 29.91 16.94
C ARG A 40 6.23 29.98 18.06
N THR A 41 6.20 29.08 19.04
CA THR A 41 7.28 29.01 20.04
C THR A 41 8.46 28.21 19.49
N PRO A 42 9.70 28.50 19.94
CA PRO A 42 10.88 27.75 19.52
C PRO A 42 10.74 26.24 19.76
N GLU A 43 10.15 25.84 20.88
CA GLU A 43 9.96 24.44 21.26
C GLU A 43 8.96 23.73 20.34
N ALA A 44 7.86 24.40 19.99
CA ALA A 44 6.86 23.87 19.09
C ALA A 44 7.43 23.67 17.67
N LEU A 45 8.19 24.64 17.17
CA LEU A 45 8.85 24.54 15.87
C LEU A 45 9.96 23.47 15.86
N ALA A 46 10.70 23.31 16.96
CA ALA A 46 11.67 22.23 17.10
C ALA A 46 10.99 20.85 17.05
N ARG A 47 9.82 20.68 17.69
CA ARG A 47 9.03 19.45 17.58
C ARG A 47 8.58 19.17 16.14
N ASN A 48 8.22 20.21 15.37
CA ASN A 48 7.86 20.03 13.96
C ASN A 48 8.96 19.37 13.13
N VAL A 49 10.24 19.60 13.44
CA VAL A 49 11.35 18.92 12.74
C VAL A 49 11.28 17.41 12.90
N VAL A 50 10.93 16.93 14.10
CA VAL A 50 10.79 15.50 14.40
C VAL A 50 9.54 14.93 13.71
N LEU A 51 8.39 15.61 13.85
CA LEU A 51 7.12 15.18 13.25
C LEU A 51 7.19 15.14 11.72
N ILE A 52 7.88 16.09 11.07
CA ILE A 52 8.08 16.10 9.62
C ILE A 52 8.98 14.94 9.18
N ARG A 53 10.00 14.57 9.97
CA ARG A 53 10.80 13.37 9.68
C ARG A 53 9.95 12.11 9.75
N GLU A 54 9.07 11.99 10.74
CA GLU A 54 8.14 10.87 10.86
C GLU A 54 7.17 10.81 9.67
N LEU A 55 6.57 11.95 9.30
CA LEU A 55 5.70 12.08 8.13
C LEU A 55 6.41 11.66 6.82
N ASN A 56 7.68 12.06 6.66
CA ASN A 56 8.48 11.69 5.49
C ASN A 56 8.80 10.19 5.47
N ASN A 57 9.13 9.60 6.62
CA ASN A 57 9.36 8.15 6.74
C ASN A 57 8.09 7.36 6.39
N ASN A 58 6.94 7.81 6.88
CA ASN A 58 5.65 7.23 6.53
C ASN A 58 5.36 7.32 5.03
N THR A 59 5.66 8.47 4.41
CA THR A 59 5.53 8.64 2.96
C THR A 59 6.40 7.64 2.19
N ALA A 60 7.67 7.47 2.59
CA ALA A 60 8.56 6.49 1.97
C ALA A 60 8.03 5.06 2.13
N LYS A 61 7.51 4.71 3.32
CA LYS A 61 6.93 3.39 3.59
C LYS A 61 5.68 3.12 2.73
N VAL A 62 4.82 4.12 2.55
CA VAL A 62 3.65 4.01 1.67
C VAL A 62 4.07 3.75 0.22
N VAL A 63 5.11 4.44 -0.27
CA VAL A 63 5.64 4.21 -1.62
C VAL A 63 6.14 2.76 -1.78
N GLU A 64 6.90 2.23 -0.81
CA GLU A 64 7.36 0.83 -0.86
C GLU A 64 6.19 -0.16 -0.83
N LEU A 65 5.19 0.06 0.04
CA LEU A 65 4.00 -0.79 0.10
C LEU A 65 3.20 -0.79 -1.21
N TYR A 66 3.13 0.36 -1.90
CA TYR A 66 2.48 0.42 -3.21
C TYR A 66 3.25 -0.32 -4.30
N LYS A 67 4.58 -0.28 -4.31
CA LYS A 67 5.39 -1.10 -5.24
C LYS A 67 5.10 -2.58 -5.03
N ASP A 68 5.08 -3.00 -3.78
CA ASP A 68 4.79 -4.35 -3.34
C ASP A 68 3.39 -4.83 -3.75
N ILE A 69 2.39 -3.96 -3.63
CA ILE A 69 1.01 -4.21 -4.07
C ILE A 69 0.97 -4.33 -5.59
N SER A 70 1.62 -3.41 -6.32
CA SER A 70 1.69 -3.44 -7.79
C SER A 70 2.28 -4.75 -8.30
N ALA A 71 3.41 -5.18 -7.73
CA ALA A 71 4.05 -6.45 -8.08
C ALA A 71 3.13 -7.65 -7.83
N SER A 72 2.36 -7.64 -6.73
CA SER A 72 1.41 -8.70 -6.41
C SER A 72 0.30 -8.83 -7.47
N PHE A 73 -0.15 -7.72 -8.07
CA PHE A 73 -1.13 -7.74 -9.15
C PHE A 73 -0.53 -8.16 -10.50
N GLU A 74 0.70 -7.77 -10.80
CA GLU A 74 1.41 -8.22 -12.01
C GLU A 74 1.58 -9.74 -12.03
N ASP A 75 1.91 -10.34 -10.90
CA ASP A 75 2.07 -11.79 -10.79
C ASP A 75 0.74 -12.54 -10.98
N LEU A 76 -0.36 -12.00 -10.45
CA LEU A 76 -1.70 -12.55 -10.70
C LEU A 76 -2.07 -12.50 -12.20
N GLY A 77 -1.66 -11.44 -12.92
CA GLY A 77 -1.86 -11.33 -14.37
C GLY A 77 -1.12 -12.41 -15.15
N LYS A 78 0.14 -12.69 -14.79
CA LYS A 78 0.98 -13.73 -15.42
C LYS A 78 0.42 -15.13 -15.19
N GLU A 79 -0.13 -15.41 -14.00
CA GLU A 79 -0.79 -16.70 -13.71
C GLU A 79 -2.04 -16.94 -14.59
N GLY A 80 -2.72 -15.86 -15.01
CA GLY A 80 -3.85 -15.93 -15.94
C GLY A 80 -3.43 -16.26 -17.38
N GLU A 81 -2.31 -15.73 -17.85
CA GLU A 81 -1.80 -15.93 -19.22
C GLU A 81 -1.22 -17.34 -19.45
N GLY A 82 -0.64 -17.97 -18.41
CA GLY A 82 -0.07 -19.31 -18.49
C GLY A 82 -1.07 -20.45 -18.75
N ARG A 83 -2.38 -20.18 -18.74
CA ARG A 83 -3.44 -21.17 -19.00
C ARG A 83 -3.95 -21.21 -20.44
N GLN A 84 -3.52 -20.30 -21.33
CA GLN A 84 -4.06 -20.20 -22.71
C GLN A 84 -3.20 -20.83 -23.82
N SER A 85 -2.03 -21.40 -23.52
CA SER A 85 -1.25 -22.18 -24.50
C SER A 85 -1.72 -23.65 -24.53
N GLY A 86 -2.95 -23.87 -25.00
CA GLY A 86 -3.43 -25.20 -25.39
C GLY A 86 -2.73 -25.68 -26.68
N PRO A 87 -2.56 -27.00 -26.89
CA PRO A 87 -1.79 -27.54 -28.00
C PRO A 87 -2.43 -27.17 -29.33
N THR A 88 -1.65 -26.57 -30.24
CA THR A 88 -2.04 -26.39 -31.64
C THR A 88 -2.37 -27.76 -32.25
N PRO A 89 -3.57 -27.97 -32.81
CA PRO A 89 -3.90 -29.24 -33.43
C PRO A 89 -3.01 -29.45 -34.65
N PRO A 90 -2.57 -30.70 -34.94
CA PRO A 90 -1.73 -30.97 -36.08
C PRO A 90 -2.50 -30.67 -37.36
N SER A 91 -1.91 -29.87 -38.24
CA SER A 91 -2.38 -29.67 -39.60
C SER A 91 -2.48 -31.02 -40.31
N ALA A 92 -3.68 -31.37 -40.76
CA ALA A 92 -3.90 -32.52 -41.62
C ALA A 92 -3.50 -32.14 -43.05
N ASP A 93 -2.44 -32.79 -43.56
CA ASP A 93 -2.16 -32.94 -45.00
C ASP A 93 -3.04 -34.06 -45.59
#